data_AF-A0A238J213-F1
#
_entry.id   AF-A0A238J213-F1
#
_cell.length_a   1.000
_cell.length_b   1.000
_cell.length_c   1.000
_cell.angle_alpha   90.00
_cell.angle_beta   90.00
_cell.angle_gamma   90.00
#
_symmetry.space_group_name_H-M   'P 1'
#
loop_
_entity.id
_entity.type
_entity.pdbx_description
1 polymer ?
#
loop_
_entity_poly.entity_id
_entity_poly.type
_entity_poly.pdbx_seq_one_letter_code
_entity_poly.pdbx_strand_id
1 'polypeptide(L)'
;MTMATELQRAANKKNAAKSTGPKSKHGKRRSAQNARAHGLTQPPDAAHVQRWYRTIMNDPTAELQDAFSSEEARAALALAEAEAHLERTRDAEQAHLEKMVSIALQRGRRSLLELAMVPESDKMEDDDVLDLLIKNYSRSDMEKSEREFFVRSLKIFKSANPNRRAELSRRMLKFRGYRKRAEGHRNRVSTEWLKVSKA
;
A
#
# COMPACT_ATOMS: atom_id res chain seq x y z
N MET A 1 -2.87 -8.31 31.24
CA MET A 1 -1.85 -8.72 30.26
C MET A 1 -1.24 -10.04 30.72
N THR A 2 -1.59 -11.16 30.10
CA THR A 2 -1.09 -12.49 30.47
C THR A 2 0.31 -12.71 29.89
N MET A 3 1.34 -12.68 30.74
CA MET A 3 2.71 -13.03 30.38
C MET A 3 2.78 -14.52 30.02
N ALA A 4 3.47 -14.85 28.93
CA ALA A 4 3.69 -16.24 28.52
C ALA A 4 4.50 -16.99 29.59
N THR A 5 4.05 -18.20 29.94
CA THR A 5 4.69 -19.03 30.96
C THR A 5 6.11 -19.45 30.55
N GLU A 6 6.97 -19.80 31.50
CA GLU A 6 8.33 -20.26 31.20
C GLU A 6 8.36 -21.46 30.24
N LEU A 7 7.38 -22.37 30.38
CA LEU A 7 7.16 -23.49 29.48
C LEU A 7 6.84 -23.01 28.05
N GLN A 8 5.98 -22.01 27.90
CA GLN A 8 5.69 -21.41 26.59
C GLN A 8 6.91 -20.71 25.99
N ARG A 9 7.73 -20.03 26.80
CA ARG A 9 8.98 -19.40 26.34
C ARG A 9 10.01 -20.45 25.89
N ALA A 10 10.16 -21.56 26.62
CA ALA A 10 11.05 -22.66 26.25
C ALA A 10 10.61 -23.37 24.97
N ALA A 11 9.30 -23.62 24.83
CA ALA A 11 8.70 -24.21 23.62
C ALA A 11 8.89 -23.28 22.41
N ASN A 12 8.62 -21.99 22.55
CA ASN A 12 8.83 -21.00 21.49
C ASN A 12 10.30 -20.92 21.05
N LYS A 13 11.26 -21.06 21.99
CA LYS A 13 12.70 -21.09 21.68
C LYS A 13 13.10 -22.34 20.89
N LYS A 14 12.60 -23.53 21.28
CA LYS A 14 12.82 -24.78 20.52
C LYS A 14 12.19 -24.72 19.12
N ASN A 15 10.98 -24.17 19.00
CA ASN A 15 10.30 -24.02 17.70
C ASN A 15 10.99 -23.00 16.80
N ALA A 16 11.49 -21.89 17.36
CA ALA A 16 12.27 -20.90 16.61
C ALA A 16 13.57 -21.49 16.05
N ALA A 17 14.25 -22.38 16.79
CA ALA A 17 15.46 -23.06 16.32
C ALA A 17 15.20 -24.00 15.13
N LYS A 18 14.02 -24.64 15.12
CA LYS A 18 13.55 -25.53 14.04
C LYS A 18 12.88 -24.80 12.87
N SER A 19 12.65 -23.49 13.00
CA SER A 19 12.00 -22.71 11.94
C SER A 19 12.88 -22.67 10.68
N THR A 20 12.31 -23.10 9.56
CA THR A 20 12.86 -22.96 8.21
C THR A 20 12.62 -21.56 7.63
N GLY A 21 11.97 -20.68 8.40
CA GLY A 21 11.76 -19.29 8.03
C GLY A 21 13.09 -18.52 7.89
N PRO A 22 13.07 -17.39 7.18
CA PRO A 22 14.29 -16.65 6.91
C PRO A 22 14.96 -16.13 8.20
N LYS A 23 16.22 -16.54 8.40
CA LYS A 23 17.01 -16.20 9.59
C LYS A 23 17.73 -14.84 9.46
N SER A 24 18.02 -14.39 8.23
CA SER A 24 18.70 -13.11 7.96
C SER A 24 17.74 -11.92 7.94
N LYS A 25 18.22 -10.71 8.26
CA LYS A 25 17.43 -9.45 8.13
C LYS A 25 16.86 -9.30 6.71
N HIS A 26 17.66 -9.61 5.69
CA HIS A 26 17.23 -9.57 4.30
C HIS A 26 16.10 -10.57 4.01
N GLY A 27 16.25 -11.81 4.48
CA GLY A 27 15.22 -12.83 4.32
C GLY A 27 13.92 -12.50 5.05
N LYS A 28 14.00 -12.00 6.30
CA LYS A 28 12.83 -11.55 7.08
C LYS A 28 12.10 -10.43 6.34
N ARG A 29 12.85 -9.46 5.79
CA ARG A 29 12.30 -8.40 4.95
C ARG A 29 11.52 -8.99 3.79
N ARG A 30 12.13 -9.89 2.99
CA ARG A 30 11.50 -10.57 1.84
C ARG A 30 10.24 -11.35 2.22
N SER A 31 10.27 -12.13 3.29
CA SER A 31 9.08 -12.84 3.79
C SER A 31 7.96 -11.89 4.20
N ALA A 32 8.27 -10.79 4.89
CA ALA A 32 7.29 -9.74 5.19
C ALA A 32 6.75 -9.05 3.92
N GLN A 33 7.55 -9.00 2.83
CA GLN A 33 7.06 -8.50 1.55
C GLN A 33 6.05 -9.47 0.91
N ASN A 34 6.38 -10.76 0.90
CA ASN A 34 5.52 -11.81 0.37
C ASN A 34 4.23 -11.92 1.18
N ALA A 35 4.30 -11.86 2.51
CA ALA A 35 3.13 -11.88 3.38
C ALA A 35 2.15 -10.74 3.05
N ARG A 36 2.65 -9.52 2.78
CA ARG A 36 1.82 -8.40 2.33
C ARG A 36 1.22 -8.61 0.94
N ALA A 37 2.01 -9.06 -0.03
CA ALA A 37 1.53 -9.31 -1.38
C ALA A 37 0.47 -10.43 -1.40
N HIS A 38 0.73 -11.53 -0.69
CA HIS A 38 -0.24 -12.59 -0.47
C HIS A 38 -1.48 -12.07 0.25
N GLY A 39 -1.31 -11.23 1.27
CA GLY A 39 -2.42 -10.57 1.96
C GLY A 39 -3.35 -9.80 1.01
N LEU A 40 -2.80 -9.09 0.01
CA LEU A 40 -3.59 -8.36 -1.00
C LEU A 40 -4.25 -9.27 -2.05
N THR A 41 -3.81 -10.51 -2.19
CA THR A 41 -4.46 -11.51 -3.07
C THR A 41 -5.45 -12.41 -2.34
N GLN A 42 -5.46 -12.37 -1.00
CA GLN A 42 -6.41 -13.12 -0.19
C GLN A 42 -7.74 -12.38 -0.07
N PRO A 43 -8.86 -13.11 0.10
CA PRO A 43 -10.16 -12.51 0.40
C PRO A 43 -10.08 -11.50 1.56
N PRO A 44 -10.89 -10.42 1.53
CA PRO A 44 -11.02 -9.51 2.67
C PRO A 44 -11.54 -10.22 3.92
N ASP A 45 -11.30 -9.64 5.10
CA ASP A 45 -11.85 -10.20 6.33
C ASP A 45 -13.38 -10.01 6.39
N ALA A 46 -14.08 -10.95 7.02
CA ALA A 46 -15.53 -10.97 7.06
C ALA A 46 -16.13 -9.71 7.71
N ALA A 47 -15.47 -9.13 8.72
CA ALA A 47 -15.95 -7.91 9.37
C ALA A 47 -15.87 -6.71 8.43
N HIS A 48 -14.87 -6.64 7.56
CA HIS A 48 -14.74 -5.63 6.53
C HIS A 48 -15.80 -5.76 5.45
N VAL A 49 -16.05 -6.98 4.97
CA VAL A 49 -17.14 -7.26 4.03
C VAL A 49 -18.49 -6.92 4.65
N GLN A 50 -18.73 -7.29 5.92
CA GLN A 50 -19.97 -7.00 6.65
C GLN A 50 -20.27 -5.49 6.72
N ARG A 51 -19.26 -4.64 6.92
CA ARG A 51 -19.43 -3.17 6.92
C ARG A 51 -19.89 -2.65 5.55
N TRP A 52 -19.24 -3.11 4.49
CA TRP A 52 -19.63 -2.73 3.13
C TRP A 52 -21.02 -3.27 2.76
N TYR A 53 -21.33 -4.51 3.16
CA TYR A 53 -22.60 -5.14 2.89
C TYR A 53 -23.77 -4.34 3.46
N ARG A 54 -23.70 -3.95 4.75
CA ARG A 54 -24.70 -3.09 5.40
C ARG A 54 -24.83 -1.73 4.72
N THR A 55 -23.71 -1.16 4.25
CA THR A 55 -23.70 0.12 3.55
C THR A 55 -24.38 0.03 2.18
N ILE A 56 -24.12 -1.05 1.43
CA ILE A 56 -24.69 -1.29 0.10
C ILE A 56 -26.18 -1.60 0.17
N MET A 57 -26.58 -2.42 1.14
CA MET A 57 -27.98 -2.73 1.41
C MET A 57 -28.75 -1.56 2.05
N ASN A 58 -28.05 -0.50 2.46
CA ASN A 58 -28.59 0.60 3.25
C ASN A 58 -29.37 0.12 4.50
N ASP A 59 -28.86 -0.94 5.13
CA ASP A 59 -29.47 -1.58 6.30
C ASP A 59 -28.36 -1.91 7.31
N PRO A 60 -28.32 -1.23 8.47
CA PRO A 60 -27.31 -1.48 9.50
C PRO A 60 -27.47 -2.83 10.20
N THR A 61 -28.62 -3.50 10.04
CA THR A 61 -28.94 -4.80 10.64
C THR A 61 -28.74 -5.97 9.69
N ALA A 62 -28.45 -5.72 8.42
CA ALA A 62 -28.19 -6.78 7.44
C ALA A 62 -27.01 -7.65 7.87
N GLU A 63 -27.18 -8.97 7.79
CA GLU A 63 -26.17 -9.97 8.15
C GLU A 63 -25.70 -10.75 6.90
N LEU A 64 -24.41 -11.07 6.82
CA LEU A 64 -23.86 -11.81 5.68
C LEU A 64 -24.47 -13.20 5.49
N GLN A 65 -25.02 -13.79 6.56
CA GLN A 65 -25.72 -15.08 6.49
C GLN A 65 -26.98 -15.03 5.60
N ASP A 66 -27.60 -13.85 5.51
CA ASP A 66 -28.81 -13.63 4.72
C ASP A 66 -28.48 -13.35 3.24
N ALA A 67 -27.20 -13.27 2.88
CA ALA A 67 -26.74 -12.97 1.54
C ALA A 67 -27.20 -13.97 0.47
N PHE A 68 -27.67 -15.16 0.85
CA PHE A 68 -28.17 -16.17 -0.09
C PHE A 68 -29.68 -16.13 -0.31
N SER A 69 -30.40 -15.31 0.48
CA SER A 69 -31.87 -15.24 0.51
C SER A 69 -32.49 -14.72 -0.79
N SER A 70 -31.79 -13.83 -1.51
CA SER A 70 -32.24 -13.26 -2.78
C SER A 70 -31.08 -13.05 -3.75
N GLU A 71 -31.41 -12.84 -5.02
CA GLU A 71 -30.41 -12.47 -6.03
C GLU A 71 -29.77 -11.10 -5.71
N GLU A 72 -30.59 -10.17 -5.21
CA GLU A 72 -30.13 -8.86 -4.73
C GLU A 72 -29.12 -9.01 -3.59
N ALA A 73 -29.43 -9.83 -2.58
CA ALA A 73 -28.56 -10.06 -1.44
C ALA A 73 -27.21 -10.68 -1.86
N ARG A 74 -27.20 -11.57 -2.86
CA ARG A 74 -25.96 -12.15 -3.43
C ARG A 74 -25.16 -11.11 -4.22
N ALA A 75 -25.83 -10.27 -4.99
CA ALA A 75 -25.20 -9.20 -5.76
C ALA A 75 -24.59 -8.13 -4.83
N ALA A 76 -25.28 -7.77 -3.76
CA ALA A 76 -24.78 -6.88 -2.72
C ALA A 76 -23.56 -7.47 -2.01
N LEU A 77 -23.55 -8.77 -1.70
CA LEU A 77 -22.39 -9.45 -1.12
C LEU A 77 -21.19 -9.38 -2.06
N ALA A 78 -21.37 -9.72 -3.34
CA ALA A 78 -20.30 -9.65 -4.33
C ALA A 78 -19.72 -8.24 -4.48
N LEU A 79 -20.57 -7.21 -4.43
CA LEU A 79 -20.13 -5.82 -4.44
C LEU A 79 -19.39 -5.44 -3.15
N ALA A 80 -19.86 -5.91 -1.98
CA ALA A 80 -19.23 -5.67 -0.69
C ALA A 80 -17.83 -6.29 -0.61
N GLU A 81 -17.65 -7.51 -1.10
CA GLU A 81 -16.34 -8.16 -1.20
C GLU A 81 -15.40 -7.37 -2.10
N ALA A 82 -15.89 -6.87 -3.23
CA ALA A 82 -15.10 -6.08 -4.15
C ALA A 82 -14.69 -4.72 -3.59
N GLU A 83 -15.58 -4.02 -2.88
CA GLU A 83 -15.26 -2.74 -2.21
C GLU A 83 -14.27 -2.94 -1.06
N ALA A 84 -14.46 -3.97 -0.23
CA ALA A 84 -13.52 -4.32 0.84
C ALA A 84 -12.12 -4.65 0.28
N HIS A 85 -12.05 -5.37 -0.85
CA HIS A 85 -10.79 -5.66 -1.53
C HIS A 85 -10.12 -4.39 -2.08
N LEU A 86 -10.91 -3.52 -2.73
CA LEU A 86 -10.42 -2.26 -3.27
C LEU A 86 -9.84 -1.35 -2.18
N GLU A 87 -10.56 -1.17 -1.08
CA GLU A 87 -10.11 -0.38 0.07
C GLU A 87 -8.76 -0.90 0.61
N ARG A 88 -8.65 -2.21 0.85
CA ARG A 88 -7.39 -2.83 1.31
C ARG A 88 -6.21 -2.58 0.35
N THR A 89 -6.45 -2.61 -0.97
CA THR A 89 -5.39 -2.31 -1.94
C THR A 89 -5.01 -0.84 -1.96
N ARG A 90 -5.97 0.08 -1.73
CA ARG A 90 -5.73 1.52 -1.60
C ARG A 90 -4.91 1.83 -0.35
N ASP A 91 -5.29 1.25 0.79
CA ASP A 91 -4.57 1.41 2.06
C ASP A 91 -3.12 0.93 1.95
N ALA A 92 -2.89 -0.20 1.26
CA ALA A 92 -1.54 -0.71 1.06
C ALA A 92 -0.71 0.16 0.09
N GLU A 93 -1.31 0.72 -0.95
CA GLU A 93 -0.66 1.71 -1.82
C GLU A 93 -0.30 2.97 -1.03
N GLN A 94 -1.24 3.49 -0.23
CA GLN A 94 -1.06 4.69 0.58
C GLN A 94 0.00 4.49 1.67
N ALA A 95 -0.07 3.41 2.45
CA ALA A 95 0.93 3.11 3.48
C ALA A 95 2.34 2.93 2.88
N HIS A 96 2.45 2.40 1.66
CA HIS A 96 3.75 2.32 0.96
C HIS A 96 4.22 3.70 0.49
N LEU A 97 3.31 4.56 0.03
CA LEU A 97 3.63 5.95 -0.31
C LEU A 97 4.09 6.75 0.92
N GLU A 98 3.35 6.68 2.03
CA GLU A 98 3.71 7.30 3.30
C GLU A 98 5.07 6.82 3.79
N LYS A 99 5.36 5.52 3.62
CA LYS A 99 6.69 4.98 3.92
C LYS A 99 7.77 5.61 3.03
N MET A 100 7.55 5.71 1.72
CA MET A 100 8.49 6.35 0.80
C MET A 100 8.73 7.82 1.17
N VAL A 101 7.66 8.55 1.52
CA VAL A 101 7.74 9.94 2.01
C VAL A 101 8.48 10.02 3.34
N SER A 102 8.23 9.13 4.29
CA SER A 102 8.92 9.11 5.58
C SER A 102 10.42 8.86 5.42
N ILE A 103 10.82 7.97 4.51
CA ILE A 103 12.22 7.70 4.18
C ILE A 103 12.85 8.95 3.56
N ALA A 104 12.13 9.64 2.68
CA ALA A 104 12.57 10.91 2.10
C ALA A 104 12.79 11.98 3.18
N LEU A 105 11.81 12.18 4.07
CA LEU A 105 11.85 13.21 5.11
C LEU A 105 12.87 12.92 6.21
N GLN A 106 13.04 11.66 6.62
CA GLN A 106 14.07 11.26 7.58
C GLN A 106 15.48 11.50 7.05
N ARG A 107 15.66 11.38 5.72
CA ARG A 107 16.91 11.74 5.02
C ARG A 107 17.01 13.24 4.72
N GLY A 108 15.88 13.93 4.63
CA GLY A 108 15.72 15.36 4.34
C GLY A 108 15.77 16.31 5.55
N ARG A 109 16.28 15.87 6.71
CA ARG A 109 16.71 16.80 7.79
C ARG A 109 17.96 17.61 7.45
N ARG A 110 18.43 17.57 6.20
CA ARG A 110 19.41 18.51 5.65
C ARG A 110 18.67 19.44 4.71
N SER A 111 18.71 20.73 4.99
CA SER A 111 18.08 21.78 4.21
C SER A 111 18.55 21.76 2.75
N LEU A 112 17.74 22.28 1.82
CA LEU A 112 18.05 22.33 0.38
C LEU A 112 19.37 23.04 0.05
N LEU A 113 19.83 23.95 0.92
CA LEU A 113 21.13 24.62 0.81
C LEU A 113 22.29 23.71 1.22
N GLU A 114 22.08 22.81 2.18
CA GLU A 114 23.05 21.77 2.54
C GLU A 114 23.14 20.68 1.47
N LEU A 115 22.02 20.35 0.79
CA LEU A 115 21.95 19.33 -0.28
C LEU A 115 22.84 19.63 -1.50
N ALA A 116 23.13 20.90 -1.78
CA ALA A 116 24.10 21.33 -2.80
C ALA A 116 25.56 21.23 -2.34
N MET A 117 25.80 21.05 -1.03
CA MET A 117 27.13 20.96 -0.39
C MET A 117 27.40 19.55 0.18
N VAL A 118 26.57 18.57 -0.13
CA VAL A 118 26.73 17.19 0.35
C VAL A 118 27.92 16.53 -0.34
N PRO A 119 28.89 15.95 0.41
CA PRO A 119 29.97 15.17 -0.17
C PRO A 119 29.44 14.06 -1.08
N GLU A 120 30.17 13.69 -2.12
CA GLU A 120 29.81 12.65 -3.10
C GLU A 120 29.29 11.35 -2.47
N SER A 121 29.76 11.02 -1.25
CA SER A 121 29.39 9.84 -0.45
C SER A 121 27.98 9.87 0.17
N ASP A 122 27.34 11.04 0.27
CA ASP A 122 26.03 11.25 0.91
C ASP A 122 24.94 11.69 -0.09
N LYS A 123 25.21 11.66 -1.41
CA LYS A 123 24.23 11.96 -2.46
C LYS A 123 22.98 11.07 -2.29
N MET A 124 21.81 11.68 -2.38
CA MET A 124 20.52 11.04 -2.09
C MET A 124 20.27 9.85 -3.04
N GLU A 125 20.44 8.61 -2.56
CA GLU A 125 20.38 7.38 -3.38
C GLU A 125 18.97 6.96 -3.87
N ASP A 126 17.92 7.78 -3.73
CA ASP A 126 16.53 7.34 -3.90
C ASP A 126 15.80 8.05 -5.05
N ASP A 127 15.91 7.44 -6.24
CA ASP A 127 15.34 7.90 -7.52
C ASP A 127 13.81 8.11 -7.46
N ASP A 128 13.14 7.31 -6.62
CA ASP A 128 11.67 7.33 -6.50
C ASP A 128 11.17 8.51 -5.67
N VAL A 129 11.97 8.93 -4.69
CA VAL A 129 11.74 10.14 -3.92
C VAL A 129 11.91 11.36 -4.81
N LEU A 130 12.96 11.36 -5.65
CA LEU A 130 13.18 12.41 -6.63
C LEU A 130 12.01 12.50 -7.62
N ASP A 131 11.51 11.38 -8.13
CA ASP A 131 10.35 11.37 -9.03
C ASP A 131 9.06 11.85 -8.37
N LEU A 132 8.82 11.47 -7.11
CA LEU A 132 7.65 11.93 -6.36
C LEU A 132 7.74 13.43 -6.09
N LEU A 133 8.90 13.94 -5.68
CA LEU A 133 9.13 15.36 -5.46
C LEU A 133 8.98 16.14 -6.76
N ILE A 134 9.59 15.68 -7.86
CA ILE A 134 9.41 16.30 -9.18
C ILE A 134 7.91 16.40 -9.52
N LYS A 135 7.14 15.33 -9.31
CA LYS A 135 5.71 15.31 -9.62
C LYS A 135 4.87 16.21 -8.70
N ASN A 136 5.19 16.26 -7.41
CA ASN A 136 4.48 17.11 -6.45
C ASN A 136 4.79 18.59 -6.66
N TYR A 137 6.08 18.94 -6.80
CA TYR A 137 6.49 20.33 -7.04
C TYR A 137 6.05 20.83 -8.42
N SER A 138 6.00 19.97 -9.44
CA SER A 138 5.42 20.32 -10.75
C SER A 138 3.95 20.73 -10.67
N ARG A 139 3.25 20.39 -9.58
CA ARG A 139 1.82 20.68 -9.34
C ARG A 139 1.59 21.59 -8.14
N SER A 140 2.67 22.17 -7.60
CA SER A 140 2.59 23.08 -6.47
C SER A 140 2.09 24.46 -6.90
N ASP A 141 1.40 25.14 -5.98
CA ASP A 141 0.90 26.51 -6.13
C ASP A 141 2.01 27.57 -6.01
N MET A 142 3.28 27.17 -6.14
CA MET A 142 4.44 28.07 -6.11
C MET A 142 4.45 29.02 -7.31
N GLU A 143 5.18 30.12 -7.16
CA GLU A 143 5.49 31.03 -8.26
C GLU A 143 6.17 30.26 -9.40
N LYS A 144 5.86 30.62 -10.66
CA LYS A 144 6.20 29.81 -11.82
C LYS A 144 7.71 29.67 -12.02
N SER A 145 8.46 30.75 -11.84
CA SER A 145 9.92 30.75 -12.01
C SER A 145 10.60 29.90 -10.93
N GLU A 146 10.13 29.99 -9.68
CA GLU A 146 10.62 29.16 -8.57
C GLU A 146 10.32 27.68 -8.79
N ARG A 147 9.10 27.35 -9.22
CA ARG A 147 8.70 25.98 -9.55
C ARG A 147 9.55 25.38 -10.66
N GLU A 148 9.77 26.13 -11.74
CA GLU A 148 10.55 25.67 -12.89
C GLU A 148 12.02 25.44 -12.50
N PHE A 149 12.61 26.36 -11.74
CA PHE A 149 13.95 26.22 -11.18
C PHE A 149 14.09 24.99 -10.28
N PHE A 150 13.11 24.76 -9.41
CA PHE A 150 13.11 23.65 -8.46
C PHE A 150 12.99 22.29 -9.17
N VAL A 151 12.04 22.17 -10.11
CA VAL A 151 11.86 20.95 -10.91
C VAL A 151 13.08 20.65 -11.77
N ARG A 152 13.71 21.68 -12.35
CA ARG A 152 14.94 21.53 -13.14
C ARG A 152 16.10 21.04 -12.28
N SER A 153 16.27 21.61 -11.09
CA SER A 153 17.31 21.19 -10.14
C SER A 153 17.13 19.74 -9.70
N LEU A 154 15.91 19.33 -9.32
CA LEU A 154 15.61 17.93 -8.96
C LEU A 154 15.86 16.94 -10.11
N LYS A 155 15.58 17.32 -11.36
CA LYS A 155 15.89 16.50 -12.53
C LYS A 155 17.41 16.35 -12.76
N ILE A 156 18.18 17.40 -12.51
CA ILE A 156 19.65 17.36 -12.57
C ILE A 156 20.18 16.43 -11.48
N PHE A 157 19.71 16.56 -10.24
CA PHE A 157 20.05 15.65 -9.13
C PHE A 157 19.69 14.18 -9.44
N LYS A 158 18.52 13.95 -10.05
CA LYS A 158 18.10 12.63 -10.55
C LYS A 158 19.08 12.06 -11.57
N SER A 159 19.49 12.87 -12.55
CA SER A 159 20.40 12.44 -13.62
C SER A 159 21.83 12.14 -13.15
N ALA A 160 22.26 12.70 -12.01
CA ALA A 160 23.61 12.59 -11.48
C ALA A 160 23.81 11.43 -10.49
N ASN A 161 22.78 10.63 -10.18
CA ASN A 161 22.84 9.59 -9.15
C ASN A 161 23.21 8.19 -9.70
N PRO A 162 24.32 7.56 -9.25
CA PRO A 162 24.81 6.29 -9.78
C PRO A 162 24.09 5.02 -9.26
N ASN A 163 23.31 5.09 -8.18
CA ASN A 163 22.63 3.93 -7.55
C ASN A 163 21.09 3.95 -7.73
N ARG A 164 20.59 3.78 -8.96
CA ARG A 164 19.14 3.64 -9.29
C ARG A 164 18.48 2.42 -8.63
N ARG A 165 18.05 2.52 -7.37
CA ARG A 165 17.47 1.36 -6.63
C ARG A 165 15.99 1.12 -6.93
N ALA A 166 15.73 0.49 -8.08
CA ALA A 166 14.42 0.15 -8.65
C ALA A 166 13.42 -0.68 -7.79
N GLU A 167 13.72 -1.06 -6.55
CA GLU A 167 12.86 -1.98 -5.75
C GLU A 167 11.59 -1.29 -5.20
N LEU A 168 11.69 -0.05 -4.72
CA LEU A 168 10.56 0.70 -4.16
C LEU A 168 9.55 1.09 -5.25
N SER A 169 10.05 1.54 -6.40
CA SER A 169 9.29 1.84 -7.63
C SER A 169 8.62 0.60 -8.20
N ARG A 170 9.36 -0.50 -8.40
CA ARG A 170 8.77 -1.78 -8.84
C ARG A 170 7.65 -2.22 -7.90
N ARG A 171 7.78 -1.95 -6.60
CA ARG A 171 6.77 -2.30 -5.62
C ARG A 171 5.55 -1.37 -5.65
N MET A 172 5.75 -0.07 -5.84
CA MET A 172 4.66 0.89 -6.07
C MET A 172 3.86 0.52 -7.32
N LEU A 173 4.54 0.15 -8.41
CA LEU A 173 3.90 -0.34 -9.63
C LEU A 173 3.08 -1.63 -9.38
N LYS A 174 3.58 -2.54 -8.54
CA LYS A 174 2.81 -3.73 -8.11
C LYS A 174 1.54 -3.36 -7.36
N PHE A 175 1.60 -2.44 -6.39
CA PHE A 175 0.42 -1.99 -5.65
C PHE A 175 -0.62 -1.35 -6.56
N ARG A 176 -0.19 -0.48 -7.48
CA ARG A 176 -1.07 0.07 -8.53
C ARG A 176 -1.69 -1.00 -9.40
N GLY A 177 -0.93 -2.04 -9.75
CA GLY A 177 -1.44 -3.19 -10.51
C GLY A 177 -2.48 -4.00 -9.73
N TYR A 178 -2.35 -4.14 -8.41
CA TYR A 178 -3.39 -4.75 -7.57
C TYR A 178 -4.64 -3.86 -7.50
N ARG A 179 -4.49 -2.57 -7.24
CA ARG A 179 -5.62 -1.63 -7.21
C ARG A 179 -6.39 -1.60 -8.53
N LYS A 180 -5.70 -1.49 -9.68
CA LYS A 180 -6.36 -1.53 -11.00
C LYS A 180 -7.17 -2.80 -11.23
N ARG A 181 -6.67 -3.95 -10.79
CA ARG A 181 -7.40 -5.23 -10.87
C ARG A 181 -8.63 -5.24 -9.95
N ALA A 182 -8.49 -4.72 -8.73
CA ALA A 182 -9.60 -4.57 -7.79
C ALA A 182 -10.68 -3.61 -8.34
N GLU A 183 -10.29 -2.48 -8.92
CA GLU A 183 -11.19 -1.53 -9.59
C GLU A 183 -11.93 -2.18 -10.76
N GLY A 184 -11.22 -2.95 -11.60
CA GLY A 184 -11.84 -3.69 -12.69
C GLY A 184 -12.87 -4.71 -12.21
N HIS A 185 -12.54 -5.47 -11.15
CA HIS A 185 -13.47 -6.42 -10.53
C HIS A 185 -14.70 -5.71 -9.95
N ARG A 186 -14.49 -4.65 -9.17
CA ARG A 186 -15.54 -3.80 -8.57
C ARG A 186 -16.48 -3.22 -9.63
N ASN A 187 -15.95 -2.69 -10.73
CA ASN A 187 -16.77 -2.13 -11.80
C ASN A 187 -17.64 -3.19 -12.48
N ARG A 188 -17.12 -4.41 -12.65
CA ARG A 188 -17.90 -5.52 -13.21
C ARG A 188 -19.06 -5.90 -12.29
N VAL A 189 -18.80 -6.11 -11.00
CA VAL A 189 -19.87 -6.51 -10.04
C VAL A 189 -20.85 -5.37 -9.77
N SER A 190 -20.40 -4.11 -9.80
CA SER A 190 -21.29 -2.94 -9.68
C SER A 190 -22.29 -2.86 -10.82
N THR A 191 -21.89 -3.26 -12.03
CA THR A 191 -22.81 -3.33 -13.18
C THR A 191 -23.91 -4.37 -12.94
N GLU A 192 -23.57 -5.54 -12.38
CA GLU A 192 -24.55 -6.58 -12.05
C GLU A 192 -25.47 -6.14 -10.90
N TRP A 193 -24.93 -5.54 -9.83
CA TRP A 193 -25.71 -4.95 -8.76
C TRP A 193 -26.75 -3.95 -9.26
N LEU A 194 -26.36 -3.05 -10.18
CA LEU A 194 -27.28 -2.05 -10.75
C LEU A 194 -28.39 -2.65 -11.61
N LYS A 195 -28.20 -3.84 -12.18
CA LYS A 195 -29.26 -4.54 -12.91
C LYS A 195 -30.29 -5.13 -11.96
N VAL A 196 -29.82 -5.76 -10.87
CA VAL A 196 -30.69 -6.48 -9.93
C VAL A 196 -31.40 -5.52 -8.97
N SER A 197 -30.73 -4.45 -8.50
CA SER A 197 -31.33 -3.46 -7.58
C SER A 197 -32.35 -2.51 -8.22
N LYS A 198 -32.45 -2.50 -9.55
CA LYS A 198 -33.42 -1.69 -10.31
C LYS A 198 -34.57 -2.51 -10.91
N ALA A 199 -34.52 -3.84 -10.77
CA ALA A 199 -35.56 -4.76 -11.22
C ALA A 199 -36.65 -4.89 -10.15
#